data_AF-A0A9E2ZHN5-F1
#
_entry.id   AF-A0A9E2ZHN5-F1
#
_cell.length_a   1.000
_cell.length_b   1.000
_cell.length_c   1.000
_cell.angle_alpha   90.00
_cell.angle_beta   90.00
_cell.angle_gamma   90.00
#
_symmetry.space_group_name_H-M   'P 1'
#
loop_
_entity.id
_entity.type
_entity.pdbx_description
1 polymer ?
#
loop_
_entity_poly.entity_id
_entity_poly.type
_entity_poly.pdbx_seq_one_letter_code
_entity_poly.pdbx_strand_id
1 'polypeptide(L)' 'LEYGLDALEVHADAFAGGARVLVHDDLLATGGTAAALCKLASGLGAEVVGCVVLIELSFLDGRARLAPHEVRALIDYSS' A
#
# COMPACT_ATOMS: atom_id res chain seq x y z
N LEU A 1 13.58 -10.29 4.31
CA LEU A 1 12.23 -10.51 4.89
C LEU A 1 11.55 -11.69 4.18
N GLU A 2 12.22 -12.84 4.08
CA GLU A 2 11.71 -13.95 3.26
C GLU A 2 11.05 -15.07 4.10
N TYR A 3 11.23 -15.08 5.42
CA TYR A 3 10.46 -15.94 6.34
C TYR A 3 10.34 -15.24 7.70
N GLY A 4 9.13 -14.81 8.05
CA GLY A 4 8.80 -14.12 9.31
C GLY A 4 7.44 -13.43 9.24
N LEU A 5 6.79 -13.25 10.40
CA LEU A 5 5.66 -12.32 10.53
C LEU A 5 6.22 -10.93 10.82
N ASP A 6 5.66 -9.93 10.17
CA ASP A 6 5.93 -8.52 10.47
C ASP A 6 4.61 -7.82 10.78
N ALA A 7 4.67 -6.70 11.48
CA ALA A 7 3.50 -5.95 11.91
C ALA A 7 3.62 -4.47 11.52
N LEU A 8 2.50 -3.89 11.11
CA LEU A 8 2.36 -2.46 10.89
C LEU A 8 1.36 -1.91 11.90
N GLU A 9 1.70 -0.79 12.49
CA GLU A 9 0.88 -0.11 13.49
C GLU A 9 0.59 1.31 13.03
N VAL A 10 -0.59 1.81 13.40
CA VAL A 10 -1.01 3.19 13.19
C VAL A 10 -1.76 3.65 14.43
N HIS A 11 -1.72 4.94 14.71
CA HIS A 11 -2.51 5.52 15.79
C HIS A 11 -4.01 5.25 15.57
N ALA A 12 -4.73 4.84 16.61
CA ALA A 12 -6.15 4.48 16.53
C ALA A 12 -7.05 5.67 16.14
N ASP A 13 -6.57 6.90 16.37
CA ASP A 13 -7.21 8.18 16.05
C ASP A 13 -6.57 8.89 14.84
N ALA A 14 -5.75 8.19 14.05
CA ALA A 14 -5.03 8.77 12.91
C ALA A 14 -5.95 9.35 11.83
N PHE A 15 -7.20 8.88 11.73
CA PHE A 15 -8.13 9.27 10.69
C PHE A 15 -9.44 9.77 11.28
N ALA A 16 -9.92 10.91 10.79
CA ALA A 16 -11.31 11.28 10.95
C ALA A 16 -12.19 10.33 10.11
N GLY A 17 -13.42 10.05 10.56
CA GLY A 17 -14.34 9.18 9.82
C GLY A 17 -14.55 9.66 8.38
N GLY A 18 -14.33 8.77 7.41
CA GLY A 18 -14.43 9.09 5.98
C GLY A 18 -13.23 9.85 5.40
N ALA A 19 -12.10 9.92 6.12
CA ALA A 19 -10.88 10.53 5.60
C ALA A 19 -10.43 9.81 4.32
N ARG A 20 -10.21 10.57 3.25
CA ARG A 20 -9.67 10.06 1.99
C ARG A 20 -8.16 10.05 2.07
N VAL A 21 -7.56 8.87 1.96
CA VAL A 21 -6.13 8.67 2.20
C VAL A 21 -5.44 8.05 0.99
N LEU A 22 -4.19 8.45 0.80
CA LEU A 22 -3.28 7.89 -0.20
C LEU A 22 -2.20 7.09 0.54
N VAL A 23 -1.99 5.84 0.14
CA VAL A 23 -0.84 5.07 0.62
C VAL A 23 0.36 5.42 -0.24
N HIS A 24 1.45 5.85 0.40
CA HIS A 24 2.67 6.24 -0.28
C HIS A 24 3.87 5.45 0.24
N ASP A 25 4.71 4.95 -0.67
CA ASP A 25 5.96 4.28 -0.35
C ASP A 25 7.03 4.64 -1.38
N ASP A 26 8.30 4.37 -1.10
CA ASP A 26 9.37 4.60 -2.07
C ASP A 26 9.34 3.55 -3.20
N LEU A 27 9.12 2.28 -2.86
CA LEU A 27 9.22 1.15 -3.77
C LEU A 27 8.09 0.13 -3.59
N LEU A 28 7.41 -0.22 -4.69
CA LEU A 28 6.50 -1.36 -4.75
C LEU A 28 7.25 -2.61 -5.25
N ALA A 29 7.42 -3.57 -4.35
CA ALA A 29 7.90 -4.92 -4.66
C ALA A 29 6.72 -5.90 -4.75
N THR A 30 6.56 -6.79 -3.76
CA THR A 30 5.47 -7.78 -3.72
C THR A 30 4.11 -7.19 -3.31
N GLY A 31 4.07 -5.94 -2.84
CA GLY A 31 2.85 -5.26 -2.40
C GLY A 31 2.35 -5.61 -1.00
N GLY A 32 3.03 -6.49 -0.26
CA GLY A 32 2.57 -6.94 1.07
C GLY A 32 2.41 -5.81 2.09
N THR A 33 3.41 -4.93 2.21
CA THR A 33 3.39 -3.79 3.15
C THR A 33 2.27 -2.80 2.81
N ALA A 34 2.19 -2.38 1.55
CA ALA A 34 1.14 -1.45 1.10
C ALA A 34 -0.28 -2.05 1.25
N ALA A 35 -0.47 -3.34 1.00
CA ALA A 35 -1.76 -4.02 1.20
C ALA A 35 -2.16 -4.06 2.68
N ALA A 36 -1.20 -4.33 3.57
CA ALA A 36 -1.44 -4.29 5.01
C ALA A 36 -1.80 -2.87 5.48
N LEU A 37 -1.14 -1.82 4.98
CA LEU A 37 -1.51 -0.43 5.25
C LEU A 37 -2.90 -0.07 4.74
N CYS A 38 -3.25 -0.47 3.51
CA CYS A 38 -4.59 -0.24 2.95
C CYS A 38 -5.68 -0.86 3.84
N LYS A 39 -5.46 -2.10 4.29
CA LYS A 39 -6.37 -2.81 5.19
C LYS A 39 -6.46 -2.12 6.56
N LEU A 40 -5.34 -1.70 7.12
CA LEU A 40 -5.28 -1.03 8.41
C LEU A 40 -6.01 0.32 8.38
N ALA A 41 -5.74 1.15 7.38
CA ALA A 41 -6.40 2.44 7.20
C ALA A 41 -7.90 2.29 6.96
N SER A 42 -8.30 1.36 6.10
CA SER A 42 -9.72 1.07 5.83
C SER A 42 -10.46 0.56 7.09
N GLY A 43 -9.80 -0.28 7.89
CA GLY A 43 -10.32 -0.77 9.16
C GLY A 43 -10.56 0.33 10.21
N LEU A 44 -9.88 1.47 10.08
CA LEU A 44 -10.06 2.66 10.91
C LEU A 44 -11.03 3.68 10.30
N GLY A 45 -11.73 3.33 9.23
CA GLY A 45 -12.75 4.17 8.61
C GLY A 45 -12.23 5.18 7.58
N ALA A 46 -10.98 5.05 7.14
CA ALA A 46 -10.46 5.81 6.02
C ALA A 46 -10.90 5.20 4.67
N GLU A 47 -11.13 6.05 3.68
CA GLU A 47 -11.30 5.66 2.28
C GLU A 47 -9.92 5.69 1.60
N VAL A 48 -9.35 4.52 1.33
CA VAL A 48 -8.09 4.42 0.57
C VAL A 48 -8.37 4.67 -0.91
N VAL A 49 -7.95 5.83 -1.40
CA VAL A 49 -8.23 6.27 -2.78
C VAL A 49 -7.22 5.75 -3.80
N GLY A 50 -6.11 5.18 -3.34
CA GLY A 50 -5.07 4.63 -4.21
C GLY A 50 -3.72 4.49 -3.50
N CYS A 51 -2.75 3.93 -4.23
CA CYS A 51 -1.36 3.80 -3.82
C CYS A 51 -0.45 4.54 -4.80
N VAL A 52 0.55 5.26 -4.29
CA VAL A 52 1.57 5.93 -5.10
C VAL A 52 2.96 5.52 -4.64
N VAL A 53 3.79 5.09 -5.59
CA VAL A 53 5.19 4.77 -5.32
C VAL A 53 6.13 5.52 -6.26
N LEU A 54 7.37 5.76 -5.85
CA LEU A 54 8.37 6.26 -6.78
C LEU A 54 8.78 5.17 -7.77
N ILE A 55 9.09 3.97 -7.26
CA ILE A 55 9.61 2.86 -8.03
C ILE A 55 8.67 1.66 -7.93
N GLU A 56 8.49 0.95 -9.03
CA GLU A 56 7.83 -0.35 -9.05
C GLU A 56 8.76 -1.41 -9.67
N LEU A 57 8.76 -2.60 -9.05
CA LEU A 57 9.36 -3.81 -9.60
C LEU A 57 8.25 -4.67 -10.21
N SER A 58 7.79 -4.33 -11.43
CA SER A 58 6.56 -4.91 -12.01
C SER A 58 6.66 -6.41 -12.27
N PHE A 59 7.87 -6.94 -12.42
CA PHE A 59 8.13 -8.38 -12.52
C PHE A 59 7.75 -9.19 -11.25
N LEU A 60 7.44 -8.52 -10.13
CA LEU A 60 6.96 -9.15 -8.89
C LEU A 60 5.43 -9.14 -8.72
N ASP A 61 4.69 -8.56 -9.67
CA ASP A 61 3.22 -8.49 -9.67
C ASP A 61 2.60 -7.89 -8.39
N GLY A 62 3.25 -6.87 -7.83
CA GLY A 62 2.80 -6.23 -6.59
C GLY A 62 1.41 -5.59 -6.68
N ARG A 63 1.03 -5.10 -7.87
CA ARG A 63 -0.28 -4.47 -8.11
C ARG A 63 -1.44 -5.43 -7.90
N ALA A 64 -1.28 -6.73 -8.20
CA ALA A 64 -2.34 -7.72 -7.99
C ALA A 64 -2.77 -7.80 -6.51
N ARG A 65 -1.85 -7.56 -5.57
CA ARG A 65 -2.17 -7.52 -4.13
C ARG A 65 -2.89 -6.27 -3.67
N LEU A 66 -2.85 -5.20 -4.48
CA LEU A 66 -3.46 -3.91 -4.14
C LEU A 66 -4.84 -3.72 -4.78
N ALA A 67 -5.32 -4.67 -5.58
CA ALA A 67 -6.67 -4.63 -6.11
C ALA A 67 -7.72 -4.55 -4.97
N PRO A 68 -8.74 -3.69 -5.09
CA PRO A 68 -9.13 -2.91 -6.27
C PRO A 68 -8.50 -1.50 -6.35
N HIS A 69 -7.57 -1.14 -5.47
CA HIS A 69 -7.01 0.20 -5.43
C HIS A 69 -6.15 0.51 -6.66
N GLU A 70 -6.28 1.73 -7.19
CA GLU A 70 -5.41 2.21 -8.26
C GLU A 70 -3.97 2.36 -7.75
N VAL A 71 -3.00 1.94 -8.56
CA VAL A 71 -1.57 2.06 -8.26
C VAL A 71 -0.90 2.93 -9.31
N ARG A 72 -0.18 3.97 -8.86
CA ARG A 72 0.64 4.83 -9.71
C ARG A 72 2.11 4.75 -9.31
N ALA A 73 2.96 4.39 -10.27
CA ALA A 73 4.41 4.41 -10.12
C ALA A 73 5.01 5.51 -11.01
N LEU A 74 6.08 6.16 -10.55
CA LEU A 74 6.81 7.13 -11.36
C LEU A 74 7.85 6.45 -12.27
N ILE A 75 8.45 5.37 -11.79
CA ILE A 75 9.48 4.58 -12.47
C ILE A 75 9.08 3.11 -12.38
N ASP A 76 9.14 2.40 -13.50
CA ASP A 76 8.89 0.96 -13.59
C ASP A 76 10.16 0.23 -14.03
N TYR A 77 10.57 -0.76 -13.23
CA TYR A 77 11.56 -1.76 -13.60
C TYR A 77 10.84 -3.07 -13.91
N SER A 78 10.83 -3.43 -15.19
CA SER A 78 10.20 -4.65 -15.70
C SER A 78 11.13 -5.87 -15.77
N SER A 79 12.41 -5.72 -15.41
CA SER A 79 13.46 -6.75 -15.52
C SER A 79 14.61 -6.52 -14.56
#